data_AF-A0A259DBG8-F1
#
_entry.id   AF-A0A259DBG8-F1
#
_cell.length_a   1.000
_cell.length_b   1.000
_cell.length_c   1.000
_cell.angle_alpha   90.00
_cell.angle_beta   90.00
_cell.angle_gamma   90.00
#
_symmetry.space_group_name_H-M   'P 1'
#
loop_
_entity.id
_entity.type
_entity.pdbx_description
1 polymer ?
#
loop_
_entity_poly.entity_id
_entity_poly.type
_entity_poly.pdbx_seq_one_letter_code
_entity_poly.pdbx_strand_id
1 'polypeptide(L)' 'VSTQAQLDSTKLGLEVGVRTSLDVLNAEQQVLSARRDLAAARYAYLLSGLSLKAADGSLGPADLAAIDLHLKPVAQ' A
#
# COMPACT_ATOMS: atom_id res chain seq x y z
N VAL A 1 -12.47 10.12 -3.89
CA VAL A 1 -12.01 10.54 -2.53
C VAL A 1 -11.01 9.52 -2.01
N SER A 2 -9.81 9.94 -1.61
CA SER A 2 -8.78 9.01 -1.04
C SER A 2 -9.04 8.75 0.45
N THR A 3 -8.54 7.63 0.98
CA THR A 3 -8.65 7.31 2.42
C THR A 3 -7.95 8.36 3.29
N GLN A 4 -6.84 8.94 2.83
CA GLN A 4 -6.16 10.04 3.52
C GLN A 4 -7.00 11.32 3.55
N ALA A 5 -7.57 11.74 2.41
CA ALA A 5 -8.44 12.92 2.37
C ALA A 5 -9.70 12.77 3.24
N GLN A 6 -10.23 11.53 3.34
CA GLN A 6 -11.33 11.22 4.25
C GLN A 6 -10.91 11.32 5.72
N LEU A 7 -9.72 10.83 6.08
CA LEU A 7 -9.16 10.98 7.42
C LEU A 7 -9.00 12.46 7.79
N ASP A 8 -8.42 13.25 6.89
CA ASP A 8 -8.17 14.68 7.10
C ASP A 8 -9.50 15.44 7.28
N SER A 9 -10.51 15.11 6.48
CA SER A 9 -11.87 15.68 6.61
C SER A 9 -12.55 15.26 7.91
N THR A 10 -12.29 14.03 8.39
CA THR A 10 -12.87 13.51 9.64
C THR A 10 -12.22 14.18 10.86
N LYS A 11 -10.91 14.45 10.81
CA LYS A 11 -10.19 15.22 11.82
C LYS A 11 -10.72 16.66 11.91
N LEU A 12 -10.89 17.31 10.76
CA LEU A 12 -11.50 18.65 10.71
C LEU A 12 -12.93 18.63 11.27
N GLY A 13 -13.72 17.61 10.92
CA GLY A 13 -15.06 17.40 11.44
C GLY A 13 -15.12 17.19 12.95
N LEU A 14 -14.10 16.56 13.54
CA LEU A 14 -13.96 16.40 14.98
C LEU A 14 -13.64 17.74 15.66
N GLU A 15 -12.74 18.53 15.08
CA GLU A 15 -12.36 19.86 15.61
C GLU A 15 -13.56 20.83 15.63
N VAL A 16 -14.45 20.76 14.64
CA VAL A 16 -15.68 21.58 14.59
C VAL A 16 -16.89 20.93 15.29
N GLY A 17 -16.71 19.75 15.92
CA GLY A 17 -17.75 19.08 16.73
C GLY A 17 -18.83 18.32 15.95
N VAL A 18 -18.64 18.10 14.65
CA VAL A 18 -19.59 17.40 13.76
C VAL A 18 -19.28 15.89 13.66
N ARG A 19 -18.08 15.47 14.08
CA ARG A 19 -17.63 14.06 14.11
C ARG A 19 -17.13 13.66 15.50
N THR A 20 -17.04 12.35 15.73
CA THR A 20 -16.58 11.77 16.99
C THR A 20 -15.18 11.17 16.87
N SER A 21 -14.49 10.96 18.00
CA SER A 21 -13.17 10.31 18.01
C SER A 21 -13.22 8.88 17.44
N LEU A 22 -14.37 8.20 17.51
CA LEU A 22 -14.58 6.89 16.89
C LEU A 22 -14.50 6.98 15.36
N ASP A 23 -15.06 8.03 14.77
CA ASP A 23 -15.00 8.25 13.31
C ASP A 23 -13.56 8.43 12.84
N VAL A 24 -12.75 9.19 13.60
CA VAL A 24 -11.32 9.37 13.32
C VAL A 24 -10.58 8.04 13.40
N LEU A 25 -10.80 7.26 14.47
CA LEU A 25 -10.16 5.94 14.61
C LEU A 25 -10.50 5.00 13.45
N ASN A 26 -11.76 4.99 13.01
CA ASN A 26 -12.20 4.21 11.86
C ASN A 26 -11.53 4.67 10.56
N ALA A 27 -11.42 5.98 10.34
CA ALA A 27 -10.75 6.54 9.17
C ALA A 27 -9.23 6.23 9.19
N GLU A 28 -8.58 6.26 10.35
CA GLU A 28 -7.17 5.87 10.50
C GLU A 28 -6.96 4.39 10.19
N GLN A 29 -7.84 3.51 10.69
CA GLN A 29 -7.83 2.09 10.34
C GLN A 29 -7.97 1.87 8.84
N GLN A 30 -8.86 2.61 8.16
CA GLN A 30 -9.03 2.50 6.70
C GLN A 30 -7.78 2.95 5.94
N VAL A 31 -7.11 4.03 6.37
CA VAL A 31 -5.83 4.46 5.77
C VAL A 31 -4.76 3.38 5.92
N LEU A 32 -4.63 2.80 7.12
CA LEU A 32 -3.64 1.76 7.36
C LEU A 32 -3.95 0.47 6.58
N SER A 33 -5.21 0.06 6.51
CA SER A 33 -5.62 -1.07 5.66
C SER A 33 -5.28 -0.81 4.21
N ALA A 34 -5.65 0.35 3.66
CA ALA A 34 -5.36 0.69 2.27
C ALA A 34 -3.85 0.71 1.96
N ARG A 35 -3.01 1.17 2.90
CA ARG A 35 -1.54 1.12 2.76
C ARG A 35 -1.02 -0.31 2.75
N ARG A 36 -1.52 -1.16 3.65
CA ARG A 36 -1.17 -2.59 3.70
C ARG A 36 -1.59 -3.30 2.42
N ASP A 37 -2.81 -3.06 1.96
CA ASP A 37 -3.37 -3.71 0.77
C ASP A 37 -2.61 -3.27 -0.50
N LEU A 38 -2.19 -1.99 -0.57
CA LEU A 38 -1.29 -1.50 -1.62
C LEU A 38 0.08 -2.20 -1.59
N ALA A 39 0.66 -2.41 -0.42
CA ALA A 39 1.91 -3.14 -0.28
C ALA A 39 1.74 -4.59 -0.76
N ALA A 40 0.68 -5.28 -0.32
CA ALA A 40 0.38 -6.64 -0.75
C ALA A 40 0.19 -6.75 -2.27
N ALA A 41 -0.54 -5.80 -2.88
CA ALA A 41 -0.74 -5.75 -4.33
C ALA A 41 0.58 -5.55 -5.10
N ARG A 42 1.50 -4.71 -4.58
CA ARG A 42 2.84 -4.54 -5.16
C ARG A 42 3.64 -5.85 -5.12
N TYR A 43 3.64 -6.55 -4.00
CA TYR A 43 4.31 -7.86 -3.90
C TYR A 43 3.70 -8.89 -4.86
N ALA A 44 2.37 -8.95 -4.93
CA ALA A 44 1.66 -9.86 -5.84
C ALA A 44 2.00 -9.57 -7.32
N TYR A 45 2.11 -8.30 -7.70
CA TYR A 45 2.53 -7.90 -9.06
C TYR A 45 3.95 -8.37 -9.37
N LEU A 46 4.90 -8.13 -8.46
CA LEU A 46 6.30 -8.57 -8.64
C LEU A 46 6.40 -10.09 -8.76
N LEU A 47 5.70 -10.83 -7.89
CA LEU A 47 5.69 -12.29 -7.92
C LEU A 47 5.05 -12.82 -9.20
N SER A 48 3.94 -12.23 -9.65
CA SER A 48 3.28 -12.63 -10.90
C SER A 48 4.20 -12.43 -12.12
N GLY A 49 4.97 -11.34 -12.14
CA GLY A 49 5.98 -11.10 -13.17
C GLY A 49 7.10 -12.14 -13.16
N LEU A 50 7.57 -12.56 -11.97
CA LEU A 50 8.54 -13.65 -11.84
C LEU A 50 7.96 -14.99 -12.29
N SER A 51 6.73 -15.32 -11.89
CA SER A 51 6.06 -16.55 -12.31
C SER A 51 5.88 -16.62 -13.82
N LEU A 52 5.58 -15.48 -14.47
CA LEU A 52 5.50 -15.41 -15.93
C LEU A 52 6.85 -15.71 -16.59
N LYS A 53 7.94 -15.07 -16.13
CA LYS A 53 9.29 -15.32 -16.62
C LYS A 53 9.76 -16.76 -16.38
N ALA A 54 9.39 -17.33 -15.23
CA ALA A 54 9.66 -18.73 -14.90
C ALA A 54 8.93 -19.68 -15.86
N ALA A 55 7.69 -19.36 -16.25
CA ALA A 55 6.89 -20.18 -17.16
C ALA A 55 7.40 -20.17 -18.60
N ASP A 56 7.97 -19.05 -19.08
CA ASP A 56 8.61 -18.99 -20.41
C ASP A 56 10.06 -19.52 -20.40
N GLY A 57 10.66 -19.67 -19.22
CA GLY A 57 12.03 -20.17 -19.03
C GLY A 57 13.09 -19.07 -19.13
N SER A 58 12.69 -17.80 -19.19
CA SER A 58 13.55 -16.62 -19.25
C SER A 58 14.03 -16.14 -17.88
N LEU A 59 13.57 -16.75 -16.78
CA LEU A 59 13.94 -16.33 -15.42
C LEU A 59 15.44 -16.52 -15.15
N GLY A 60 16.16 -15.39 -15.02
CA GLY A 60 17.58 -15.38 -14.70
C GLY A 60 17.92 -14.72 -13.35
N PRO A 61 19.18 -14.85 -12.90
CA PRO A 61 19.68 -14.19 -11.68
C PRO A 61 19.55 -12.65 -11.74
N ALA A 62 19.63 -12.08 -12.94
CA ALA A 62 19.49 -10.64 -13.16
C ALA A 62 18.06 -10.13 -12.87
N ASP A 63 17.03 -10.94 -13.14
CA ASP A 63 15.64 -10.59 -12.84
C ASP A 63 15.37 -10.57 -11.34
N LEU A 64 15.97 -11.52 -10.61
CA LEU A 64 15.91 -11.55 -9.14
C LEU A 64 16.61 -10.33 -8.53
N ALA A 65 17.77 -9.94 -9.05
CA ALA A 65 18.48 -8.73 -8.61
C ALA A 65 17.69 -7.44 -8.91
N ALA A 66 16.99 -7.37 -10.04
CA ALA A 66 16.16 -6.21 -10.39
C ALA A 66 14.97 -6.04 -9.43
N ILE A 67 14.37 -7.15 -8.98
CA ILE A 67 13.28 -7.13 -8.01
C ILE A 67 13.77 -6.84 -6.59
N ASP A 68 14.93 -7.37 -6.20
CA ASP A 68 15.56 -7.03 -4.92
C ASP A 68 15.80 -5.50 -4.78
N LEU A 69 16.14 -4.83 -5.88
CA LEU A 69 16.25 -3.37 -5.90
C LEU A 69 14.90 -2.66 -5.66
N HIS A 70 13.79 -3.22 -6.12
CA HIS A 70 12.44 -2.67 -5.92
C HIS A 70 11.87 -2.95 -4.53
N LEU A 71 12.49 -3.88 -3.79
CA LEU A 71 12.11 -4.27 -2.44
C LEU A 71 12.81 -3.46 -1.35
N LYS A 72 13.92 -2.78 -1.70
CA LYS A 72 14.56 -1.86 -0.76
C LYS A 72 13.56 -0.77 -0.39
N PRO A 73 13.28 -0.56 0.91
CA PRO A 73 12.41 0.52 1.32
C PRO A 73 13.02 1.82 0.81
N VAL A 74 12.18 2.68 0.22
CA VAL A 74 12.54 4.09 0.06
C VAL A 74 12.86 4.56 1.47
N ALA A 75 14.13 4.87 1.74
CA ALA A 75 14.55 5.40 3.03
C ALA A 75 13.58 6.54 3.38
N GLN A 76 12.88 6.39 4.51
CA GLN A 76 11.95 7.40 5.01
C GLN A 76 12.70 8.69 5.32
#